data_AF-A0A5P9D6R7-F1
#
_entry.id   AF-A0A5P9D6R7-F1
#
_cell.length_a   1.000
_cell.length_b   1.000
_cell.length_c   1.000
_cell.angle_alpha   90.00
_cell.angle_beta   90.00
_cell.angle_gamma   90.00
#
_symmetry.space_group_name_H-M   'P 1'
#
loop_
_entity.id
_entity.type
_entity.pdbx_description
1 polymer ?
#
loop_
_entity_poly.entity_id
_entity_poly.type
_entity_poly.pdbx_seq_one_letter_code
_entity_poly.pdbx_strand_id
1 'polypeptide(L)'
;MYSQVLMLRNPLRARKIVTSCTRAQETISSAGRGDDMIYGERGVDFLLGNHGNDLMSGGKGNNSVTGGIGNDIIFCDAGNDRISGVSGNDTL
;
A
#
# COMPACT_ATOMS: atom_id res chain seq x y z
N MET A 1 -4.04 34.69 -7.37
CA MET A 1 -5.09 33.70 -7.70
C MET A 1 -4.75 33.07 -9.04
N TYR A 2 -4.04 31.94 -9.05
CA TYR A 2 -3.98 31.09 -10.24
C TYR A 2 -4.58 29.75 -9.85
N SER A 3 -5.88 29.66 -10.12
CA SER A 3 -6.63 28.41 -10.20
C SER A 3 -6.19 27.72 -11.48
N GLN A 4 -5.61 26.53 -11.37
CA GLN A 4 -5.31 25.72 -12.53
C GLN A 4 -5.65 24.25 -12.25
N VAL A 5 -6.55 23.77 -13.11
CA VAL A 5 -6.59 22.42 -13.68
C VAL A 5 -7.35 21.37 -12.86
N LEU A 6 -8.67 21.41 -13.05
CA LEU A 6 -9.48 20.31 -13.60
C LEU A 6 -8.77 18.94 -13.67
N MET A 7 -8.96 18.11 -12.64
CA MET A 7 -8.81 16.65 -12.74
C MET A 7 -10.16 16.04 -12.36
N LEU A 8 -10.99 15.90 -13.39
CA LEU A 8 -12.03 14.90 -13.63
C LEU A 8 -12.52 14.09 -12.41
N ARG A 9 -13.80 14.26 -12.12
CA ARG A 9 -14.63 13.27 -11.43
C ARG A 9 -14.51 11.93 -12.16
N ASN A 10 -13.84 10.94 -11.57
CA ASN A 10 -13.93 9.52 -11.94
C ASN A 10 -14.01 8.65 -10.68
N PRO A 11 -14.81 7.57 -10.67
CA PRO A 11 -15.45 7.08 -9.46
C PRO A 11 -14.81 5.79 -8.97
N LEU A 12 -13.59 5.80 -8.42
CA LEU A 12 -13.09 4.70 -7.59
C LEU A 12 -12.18 5.30 -6.51
N ARG A 13 -12.53 5.03 -5.27
CA ARG A 13 -12.16 5.77 -4.05
C ARG A 13 -10.76 5.43 -3.54
N ALA A 14 -9.82 5.08 -4.42
CA ALA A 14 -8.50 4.62 -4.02
C ALA A 14 -7.43 5.71 -4.18
N ARG A 15 -6.76 6.12 -3.09
CA ARG A 15 -5.65 7.08 -3.16
C ARG A 15 -4.37 6.30 -3.49
N LYS A 16 -3.76 6.63 -4.64
CA LYS A 16 -2.56 5.95 -5.14
C LYS A 16 -1.32 6.47 -4.40
N ILE A 17 -0.66 5.63 -3.60
CA ILE A 17 0.61 5.91 -2.92
C ILE A 17 1.69 5.10 -3.64
N VAL A 18 2.44 5.77 -4.52
CA VAL A 18 3.53 5.15 -5.30
C VAL A 18 4.85 5.60 -4.72
N THR A 19 5.63 4.66 -4.22
CA THR A 19 7.02 4.91 -3.84
C THR A 19 7.93 4.51 -4.99
N SER A 20 8.91 5.35 -5.26
CA SER A 20 9.89 5.21 -6.33
C SER A 20 11.13 4.49 -5.83
N CYS A 21 11.43 3.31 -6.38
CA CYS A 21 12.71 2.59 -6.36
C CYS A 21 13.83 3.25 -5.53
N THR A 22 13.92 2.95 -4.24
CA THR A 22 15.17 3.14 -3.50
C THR A 22 15.81 1.79 -3.21
N ARG A 23 17.15 1.72 -3.25
CA ARG A 23 17.94 0.50 -3.02
C ARG A 23 17.95 0.07 -1.53
N ALA A 24 16.96 0.45 -0.74
CA ALA A 24 17.00 0.40 0.72
C ALA A 24 15.65 -0.01 1.35
N GLN A 25 15.66 -0.25 2.66
CA GLN A 25 14.47 -0.48 3.47
C GLN A 25 13.58 0.76 3.46
N GLU A 26 12.37 0.66 2.93
CA GLU A 26 11.41 1.77 2.93
C GLU A 26 10.33 1.57 4.00
N THR A 27 9.75 2.67 4.49
CA THR A 27 8.56 2.62 5.35
C THR A 27 7.45 3.37 4.64
N ILE A 28 6.47 2.63 4.14
CA ILE A 28 5.36 3.14 3.35
C ILE A 28 4.08 2.94 4.15
N SER A 29 3.42 4.05 4.47
CA SER A 29 2.13 4.04 5.16
C SER A 29 1.05 4.68 4.30
N SER A 30 -0.14 4.09 4.32
CA SER A 30 -1.34 4.69 3.77
C SER A 30 -1.64 6.00 4.48
N ALA A 31 -2.27 6.91 3.77
CA ALA A 31 -2.60 8.23 4.30
C ALA A 31 -4.01 8.25 4.93
N GLY A 32 -4.24 7.42 5.94
CA GLY A 32 -5.42 7.52 6.82
C GLY A 32 -6.59 6.62 6.43
N ARG A 33 -7.81 7.19 6.43
CA ARG A 33 -9.06 6.48 6.11
C ARG A 33 -9.32 6.50 4.60
N GLY A 34 -9.49 5.33 3.99
CA GLY A 34 -9.84 5.19 2.59
C GLY A 34 -9.13 3.99 1.99
N ASP A 35 -9.59 3.54 0.83
CA ASP A 35 -8.90 2.48 0.10
C ASP A 35 -7.59 3.08 -0.44
N ASP A 36 -6.44 2.47 -0.18
CA ASP A 36 -5.15 2.95 -0.67
C ASP A 36 -4.47 1.89 -1.54
N MET A 37 -3.63 2.34 -2.47
CA MET A 37 -2.75 1.44 -3.23
C MET A 37 -1.30 1.70 -2.85
N ILE A 38 -0.60 0.68 -2.35
CA ILE A 38 0.76 0.74 -1.81
C ILE A 38 1.67 -0.23 -2.59
N TYR A 39 2.83 0.23 -3.03
CA TYR A 39 3.82 -0.59 -3.76
C TYR A 39 5.24 -0.32 -3.22
N GLY A 40 5.94 -1.38 -2.78
CA GLY A 40 7.33 -1.36 -2.29
C GLY A 40 8.40 -1.83 -3.30
N GLU A 41 8.01 -2.51 -4.39
CA GLU A 41 8.90 -2.92 -5.49
C GLU A 41 10.10 -3.84 -5.13
N ARG A 42 11.26 -3.31 -4.73
CA ARG A 42 12.47 -4.11 -4.43
C ARG A 42 13.12 -3.54 -3.18
N GLY A 43 13.31 -4.39 -2.18
CA GLY A 43 13.86 -3.89 -0.93
C GLY A 43 13.51 -4.79 0.24
N VAL A 44 13.66 -4.26 1.43
CA VAL A 44 13.11 -4.86 2.64
C VAL A 44 12.15 -3.82 3.19
N ASP A 45 10.90 -3.89 2.75
CA ASP A 45 9.99 -2.75 2.90
C ASP A 45 8.99 -2.99 4.02
N PHE A 46 8.72 -1.94 4.79
CA PHE A 46 7.69 -1.90 5.81
C PHE A 46 6.45 -1.21 5.24
N LEU A 47 5.40 -1.96 4.96
CA LEU A 47 4.15 -1.44 4.41
C LEU A 47 3.03 -1.43 5.46
N LEU A 48 2.24 -0.37 5.54
CA LEU A 48 1.12 -0.21 6.48
C LEU A 48 -0.13 0.38 5.80
N GLY A 49 -1.24 -0.36 5.70
CA GLY A 49 -2.50 0.07 5.06
C GLY A 49 -3.50 0.81 5.99
N ASN A 50 -3.35 0.73 7.31
CA ASN A 50 -4.20 1.43 8.28
C ASN A 50 -5.70 1.10 8.19
N HIS A 51 -6.53 1.92 7.52
CA HIS A 51 -8.00 1.81 7.53
C HIS A 51 -8.55 1.95 6.11
N GLY A 52 -9.20 0.92 5.59
CA GLY A 52 -9.70 0.90 4.21
C GLY A 52 -9.58 -0.49 3.64
N ASN A 53 -10.06 -0.70 2.41
CA ASN A 53 -9.73 -1.90 1.66
C ASN A 53 -8.50 -1.59 0.81
N ASP A 54 -7.33 -1.97 1.28
CA ASP A 54 -6.07 -1.56 0.67
C ASP A 54 -5.56 -2.59 -0.33
N LEU A 55 -4.85 -2.11 -1.37
CA LEU A 55 -4.10 -2.94 -2.31
C LEU A 55 -2.62 -2.72 -2.07
N MET A 56 -1.93 -3.71 -1.52
CA MET A 56 -0.53 -3.60 -1.10
C MET A 56 0.34 -4.58 -1.88
N SER A 57 1.52 -4.14 -2.32
CA SER A 57 2.50 -4.96 -3.03
C SER A 57 3.89 -4.78 -2.42
N GLY A 58 4.37 -5.74 -1.63
CA GLY A 58 5.72 -5.78 -1.05
C GLY A 58 6.84 -5.87 -2.08
N GLY A 59 6.58 -6.51 -3.23
CA GLY A 59 7.63 -6.74 -4.22
C GLY A 59 8.72 -7.68 -3.71
N LYS A 60 9.94 -7.60 -4.26
CA LYS A 60 11.04 -8.55 -3.97
C LYS A 60 11.83 -8.16 -2.72
N GLY A 61 12.19 -9.16 -1.93
CA GLY A 61 13.02 -9.06 -0.72
C GLY A 61 12.19 -9.35 0.53
N ASN A 62 12.77 -9.22 1.73
CA ASN A 62 12.11 -9.67 2.96
C ASN A 62 11.23 -8.56 3.53
N ASN A 63 9.97 -8.47 3.12
CA ASN A 63 9.11 -7.34 3.49
C ASN A 63 8.36 -7.57 4.81
N SER A 64 7.86 -6.49 5.41
CA SER A 64 6.96 -6.51 6.56
C SER A 64 5.73 -5.70 6.24
N VAL A 65 4.63 -6.37 5.91
CA VAL A 65 3.39 -5.77 5.43
C VAL A 65 2.27 -5.93 6.44
N THR A 66 1.61 -4.83 6.80
CA THR A 66 0.44 -4.79 7.67
C THR A 66 -0.73 -4.15 6.93
N GLY A 67 -1.78 -4.93 6.65
CA GLY A 67 -3.02 -4.47 6.00
C GLY A 67 -3.73 -3.42 6.84
N GLY A 68 -4.24 -3.81 8.00
CA GLY A 68 -4.87 -2.89 8.93
C GLY A 68 -6.33 -3.25 9.14
N ILE A 69 -7.24 -2.30 9.06
CA ILE A 69 -8.67 -2.50 9.27
C ILE A 69 -9.38 -2.34 7.93
N GLY A 70 -9.97 -3.41 7.45
CA GLY A 70 -10.74 -3.51 6.21
C GLY A 70 -10.38 -4.78 5.47
N ASN A 71 -10.88 -4.94 4.24
CA ASN A 71 -10.59 -6.14 3.45
C ASN A 71 -9.41 -5.83 2.53
N ASP A 72 -8.22 -6.27 2.93
CA ASP A 72 -7.01 -5.91 2.23
C ASP A 72 -6.61 -6.97 1.20
N ILE A 73 -5.95 -6.54 0.13
CA ILE A 73 -5.33 -7.40 -0.88
C ILE A 73 -3.83 -7.12 -0.85
N ILE A 74 -3.05 -8.09 -0.41
CA ILE A 74 -1.63 -7.97 -0.19
C ILE A 74 -0.90 -8.98 -1.07
N PHE A 75 0.12 -8.52 -1.78
CA PHE A 75 0.99 -9.36 -2.61
C PHE A 75 2.44 -9.12 -2.22
N CYS A 76 3.21 -10.18 -1.95
CA CYS A 76 4.66 -10.10 -1.84
C CYS A 76 5.29 -11.05 -2.85
N ASP A 77 6.36 -10.62 -3.52
CA ASP A 77 7.09 -11.48 -4.45
C ASP A 77 8.08 -12.38 -3.68
N ALA A 78 9.19 -12.78 -4.29
CA ALA A 78 10.20 -13.62 -3.64
C ALA A 78 10.85 -12.93 -2.44
N GLY A 79 10.84 -13.61 -1.29
CA GLY A 79 11.44 -13.15 -0.04
C GLY A 79 10.94 -13.93 1.16
N ASN A 80 11.51 -13.64 2.32
CA ASN A 80 10.96 -14.06 3.62
C ASN A 80 10.09 -12.91 4.15
N ASP A 81 8.87 -12.83 3.66
CA ASP A 81 7.93 -11.77 4.01
C ASP A 81 7.19 -12.06 5.32
N ARG A 82 6.89 -11.00 6.06
CA ARG A 82 5.98 -10.99 7.20
C ARG A 82 4.74 -10.23 6.79
N ILE A 83 3.61 -10.91 6.69
CA ILE A 83 2.35 -10.29 6.28
C ILE A 83 1.32 -10.45 7.41
N SER A 84 0.63 -9.37 7.76
CA SER A 84 -0.43 -9.34 8.75
C SER A 84 -1.61 -8.52 8.23
N GLY A 85 -2.72 -9.18 7.88
CA GLY A 85 -3.96 -8.48 7.50
C GLY A 85 -4.62 -7.70 8.64
N VAL A 86 -4.40 -8.14 9.90
CA VAL A 86 -4.99 -7.57 11.13
C VAL A 86 -6.50 -7.78 11.21
N SER A 87 -7.35 -6.92 10.65
CA SER A 87 -8.79 -6.96 10.88
C SER A 87 -9.60 -6.81 9.61
N GLY A 88 -10.28 -7.87 9.21
CA GLY A 88 -11.16 -7.91 8.06
C GLY A 88 -10.98 -9.23 7.32
N ASN A 89 -11.48 -9.29 6.08
CA ASN A 89 -11.30 -10.44 5.22
C ASN A 89 -10.18 -10.15 4.23
N ASP A 90 -8.98 -10.56 4.59
CA ASP A 90 -7.77 -10.25 3.85
C ASP A 90 -7.40 -11.35 2.85
N THR A 91 -6.79 -10.94 1.74
CA THR A 91 -6.15 -11.81 0.76
C THR A 91 -4.65 -11.54 0.79
N LEU A 92 -3.82 -12.56 1.08
CA LEU A 92 -2.37 -12.43 1.28
C LEU A 92 -1.57 -13.29 0.31
#